data_AF-A0A7L5YPX5-F1
#
_entry.id   AF-A0A7L5YPX5-F1
#
_cell.length_a   1.000
_cell.length_b   1.000
_cell.length_c   1.000
_cell.angle_alpha   90.00
_cell.angle_beta   90.00
_cell.angle_gamma   90.00
#
_symmetry.space_group_name_H-M   'P 1'
#
loop_
_entity.id
_entity.type
_entity.pdbx_description
1 polymer ?
#
loop_
_entity_poly.entity_id
_entity_poly.type
_entity_poly.pdbx_seq_one_letter_code
_entity_poly.pdbx_strand_id
1 'polypeptide(L)'
;MAGNIPGAECLGSLHYAVAHMGSIRLLAVVGHTGCGGITAAVDAYLSPSSYMTVAANPALRSIVDGAMAAVRAATDAFDDVHGRTASQRTGYRAALIELAVILHAAVTASVLEHTFRDAIGEQLGVVYGVYNLGNHRVGLPTEQRGGDHWQSGLFAPFNEPDGLVALSRRLVQKPVHRRSVVVTTSNGAFPPRRPLTCGCRACVPA
;
A
#
# COMPACT_ATOMS: atom_id res chain seq x y z
N MET A 1 7.26 -12.06 8.81
CA MET A 1 6.48 -12.31 7.58
C MET A 1 6.70 -11.16 6.61
N ALA A 2 6.89 -11.42 5.32
CA ALA A 2 7.01 -10.36 4.31
C ALA A 2 5.62 -9.98 3.76
N GLY A 3 5.33 -8.68 3.65
CA GLY A 3 4.17 -8.15 2.94
C GLY A 3 2.80 -8.39 3.56
N ASN A 4 2.70 -8.97 4.76
CA ASN A 4 1.43 -9.43 5.34
C ASN A 4 0.71 -10.53 4.54
N ILE A 5 1.45 -11.36 3.80
CA ILE A 5 0.93 -12.59 3.17
C ILE A 5 0.94 -13.73 4.21
N PRO A 6 -0.22 -14.15 4.75
CA PRO A 6 -0.26 -15.18 5.79
C PRO A 6 0.02 -16.57 5.19
N GLY A 7 1.18 -17.14 5.53
CA GLY A 7 1.48 -18.55 5.31
C GLY A 7 0.78 -19.45 6.33
N ALA A 8 0.87 -20.77 6.13
CA ALA A 8 0.20 -21.77 6.97
C ALA A 8 0.54 -21.64 8.47
N GLU A 9 1.80 -21.38 8.80
CA GLU A 9 2.25 -21.19 10.20
C GLU A 9 1.61 -19.96 10.85
N CYS A 10 1.46 -18.87 10.09
CA CYS A 10 0.79 -17.67 10.58
C CYS A 10 -0.69 -17.91 10.82
N LEU A 11 -1.37 -18.57 9.88
CA LEU A 11 -2.78 -18.92 10.04
C LEU A 11 -2.98 -19.85 11.23
N GLY A 12 -2.12 -20.86 11.40
CA GLY A 12 -2.15 -21.75 12.57
C GLY A 12 -2.02 -20.98 13.89
N SER A 13 -1.13 -19.98 13.94
CA SER A 13 -0.98 -19.11 15.11
C SER A 13 -2.25 -18.29 15.39
N LEU A 14 -2.90 -17.76 14.35
CA LEU A 14 -4.16 -17.03 14.48
C LEU A 14 -5.30 -17.95 14.93
N HIS A 15 -5.43 -19.13 14.34
CA HIS A 15 -6.41 -20.14 14.77
C HIS A 15 -6.23 -20.54 16.22
N TYR A 16 -4.99 -20.77 16.66
CA TYR A 16 -4.71 -21.08 18.06
C TYR A 16 -5.15 -19.94 18.98
N ALA A 17 -4.74 -18.71 18.66
CA ALA A 17 -5.06 -17.53 19.43
C ALA A 17 -6.58 -17.32 19.55
N VAL A 18 -7.31 -17.38 18.43
CA VAL A 18 -8.77 -17.22 18.39
C VAL A 18 -9.48 -18.32 19.18
N ALA A 19 -9.04 -19.58 19.06
CA ALA A 19 -9.72 -20.71 19.71
C ALA A 19 -9.39 -20.88 21.21
N HIS A 20 -8.21 -20.44 21.66
CA HIS A 20 -7.71 -20.75 23.01
C HIS A 20 -7.46 -19.52 23.89
N MET A 21 -7.43 -18.31 23.33
CA MET A 21 -7.22 -17.09 24.10
C MET A 21 -8.53 -16.30 24.23
N GLY A 22 -9.34 -16.65 25.24
CA GLY A 22 -10.65 -16.04 25.49
C GLY A 22 -10.64 -14.54 25.82
N SER A 23 -9.45 -13.92 25.94
CA SER A 23 -9.27 -12.47 26.13
C SER A 23 -9.07 -11.69 24.83
N ILE A 24 -8.84 -12.36 23.69
CA ILE A 24 -8.67 -11.68 22.41
C ILE A 24 -10.00 -11.08 21.96
N ARG A 25 -9.94 -9.82 21.53
CA ARG A 25 -11.10 -9.05 21.05
C ARG A 25 -10.87 -8.38 19.70
N LEU A 26 -9.64 -8.42 19.18
CA LEU A 26 -9.28 -7.72 17.95
C LEU A 26 -8.15 -8.43 17.21
N LEU A 27 -8.33 -8.67 15.91
CA LEU A 27 -7.26 -8.96 14.97
C LEU A 27 -6.97 -7.71 14.13
N ALA A 28 -5.71 -7.28 14.08
CA ALA A 28 -5.31 -6.10 13.35
C ALA A 28 -4.29 -6.44 12.25
N VAL A 29 -4.61 -6.09 11.01
CA VAL A 29 -3.69 -6.18 9.87
C VAL A 29 -3.04 -4.81 9.65
N VAL A 30 -1.77 -4.70 9.99
CA VAL A 30 -1.02 -3.43 9.86
C VAL A 30 0.00 -3.56 8.72
N GLY A 31 -0.34 -2.99 7.56
CA GLY A 31 0.61 -2.79 6.46
C GLY A 31 1.58 -1.65 6.75
N HIS A 32 2.52 -1.38 5.85
CA HIS A 32 3.37 -0.19 5.97
C HIS A 32 3.77 0.40 4.62
N THR A 33 3.96 1.72 4.57
CA THR A 33 4.50 2.41 3.39
C THR A 33 5.90 1.87 3.07
N GLY A 34 6.26 1.80 1.78
CA GLY A 34 7.56 1.28 1.37
C GLY A 34 7.72 -0.23 1.55
N CYS A 35 6.62 -0.99 1.61
CA CYS A 35 6.69 -2.44 1.74
C CYS A 35 7.40 -3.10 0.55
N GLY A 36 8.53 -3.77 0.81
CA GLY A 36 9.33 -4.45 -0.22
C GLY A 36 8.58 -5.60 -0.92
N GLY A 37 7.75 -6.35 -0.19
CA GLY A 37 6.96 -7.45 -0.76
C GLY A 37 5.91 -6.94 -1.76
N ILE A 38 5.17 -5.90 -1.41
CA ILE A 38 4.20 -5.27 -2.32
C ILE A 38 4.90 -4.56 -3.48
N THR A 39 6.06 -3.94 -3.22
CA THR A 39 6.91 -3.37 -4.29
C THR A 39 7.30 -4.42 -5.32
N ALA A 40 7.77 -5.58 -4.87
CA ALA A 40 8.12 -6.69 -5.76
C ALA A 40 6.91 -7.20 -6.56
N ALA A 41 5.72 -7.25 -5.95
CA ALA A 41 4.50 -7.65 -6.64
C ALA A 41 4.09 -6.62 -7.72
N VAL A 42 4.19 -5.32 -7.44
CA VAL A 42 3.95 -4.27 -8.44
C VAL A 42 4.98 -4.33 -9.56
N ASP A 43 6.26 -4.54 -9.26
CA ASP A 43 7.31 -4.64 -10.27
C ASP A 43 7.11 -5.85 -11.20
N ALA A 44 6.76 -7.00 -10.61
CA ALA A 44 6.40 -8.19 -11.37
C ALA A 44 5.17 -7.99 -12.27
N TYR A 45 4.20 -7.21 -11.80
CA TYR A 45 3.00 -6.86 -12.58
C TYR A 45 3.34 -5.92 -13.74
N LEU A 46 4.11 -4.85 -13.50
CA LEU A 46 4.48 -3.85 -14.51
C LEU A 46 5.50 -4.38 -15.53
N SER A 47 6.36 -5.31 -15.13
CA SER A 47 7.40 -5.90 -15.98
C SER A 47 7.35 -7.43 -15.90
N PRO A 48 6.44 -8.09 -16.65
CA PRO A 48 6.26 -9.54 -16.60
C PRO A 48 7.54 -10.36 -16.86
N SER A 49 8.51 -9.79 -17.59
CA SER A 49 9.82 -10.42 -17.81
C SER A 49 10.61 -10.62 -16.51
N SER A 50 10.44 -9.74 -15.52
CA SER A 50 11.05 -9.84 -14.19
C SER A 50 10.40 -10.92 -13.31
N TYR A 51 9.18 -11.35 -13.66
CA TYR A 51 8.49 -12.40 -12.92
C TYR A 51 9.24 -13.73 -12.97
N MET A 52 9.97 -14.03 -14.06
CA MET A 52 10.73 -15.29 -14.16
C MET A 52 11.78 -15.44 -13.06
N THR A 53 12.43 -14.35 -12.64
CA THR A 53 13.39 -14.36 -11.53
C THR A 53 12.71 -14.63 -10.19
N VAL A 54 11.48 -14.14 -10.00
CA VAL A 54 10.66 -14.41 -8.81
C VAL A 54 10.12 -15.85 -8.84
N ALA A 55 9.60 -16.28 -9.99
CA ALA A 55 8.95 -17.58 -10.17
C ALA A 55 9.89 -18.76 -9.96
N ALA A 56 11.19 -18.58 -10.24
CA ALA A 56 12.23 -19.57 -9.97
C ALA A 56 12.45 -19.83 -8.46
N ASN A 57 11.93 -18.97 -7.58
CA ASN A 57 11.97 -19.16 -6.14
C ASN A 57 10.54 -19.28 -5.57
N PRO A 58 10.07 -20.50 -5.23
CA PRO A 58 8.71 -20.73 -4.74
C PRO A 58 8.31 -19.88 -3.52
N ALA A 59 9.27 -19.58 -2.63
CA ALA A 59 9.00 -18.77 -1.44
C ALA A 59 8.83 -17.28 -1.78
N LEU A 60 9.57 -16.75 -2.76
CA LEU A 60 9.35 -15.38 -3.24
C LEU A 60 8.10 -15.28 -4.11
N ARG A 61 7.83 -16.32 -4.90
CA ARG A 61 6.61 -16.42 -5.70
C ARG A 61 5.35 -16.37 -4.83
N SER A 62 5.30 -17.08 -3.70
CA SER A 62 4.13 -17.05 -2.83
C SER A 62 3.84 -15.66 -2.25
N ILE A 63 4.89 -14.89 -1.93
CA ILE A 63 4.77 -13.48 -1.51
C ILE A 63 4.17 -12.63 -2.62
N VAL A 64 4.67 -12.77 -3.84
CA VAL A 64 4.21 -11.98 -5.00
C VAL A 64 2.78 -12.35 -5.37
N ASP A 65 2.48 -13.63 -5.52
CA ASP A 65 1.16 -14.13 -5.90
C ASP A 65 0.11 -13.72 -4.85
N GLY A 66 0.45 -13.73 -3.55
CA GLY A 66 -0.43 -13.32 -2.46
C GLY A 66 -0.84 -11.83 -2.47
N ALA A 67 -0.09 -10.97 -3.17
CA ALA A 67 -0.40 -9.55 -3.28
C ALA A 67 -1.14 -9.18 -4.59
N MET A 68 -1.22 -10.09 -5.57
CA MET A 68 -1.68 -9.76 -6.93
C MET A 68 -3.12 -9.27 -7.01
N ALA A 69 -4.02 -9.73 -6.14
CA ALA A 69 -5.40 -9.24 -6.10
C ALA A 69 -5.46 -7.73 -5.79
N ALA A 70 -4.67 -7.27 -4.82
CA ALA A 70 -4.60 -5.86 -4.45
C ALA A 70 -3.90 -5.01 -5.53
N VAL A 71 -2.85 -5.55 -6.16
CA VAL A 71 -2.14 -4.87 -7.26
C VAL A 71 -3.07 -4.67 -8.46
N ARG A 72 -3.83 -5.68 -8.85
CA ARG A 72 -4.81 -5.59 -9.95
C ARG A 72 -5.91 -4.58 -9.63
N ALA A 73 -6.53 -4.68 -8.46
CA ALA A 73 -7.57 -3.74 -8.04
C ALA A 73 -7.08 -2.28 -7.99
N ALA A 74 -5.81 -2.07 -7.65
CA ALA A 74 -5.18 -0.74 -7.71
C ALA A 74 -5.02 -0.26 -9.16
N THR A 75 -4.48 -1.09 -10.06
CA THR A 75 -4.34 -0.75 -11.49
C THR A 75 -5.68 -0.46 -12.13
N ASP A 76 -6.69 -1.31 -11.90
CA ASP A 76 -8.04 -1.13 -12.45
C ASP A 76 -8.64 0.21 -11.98
N ALA A 77 -8.43 0.58 -10.71
CA ALA A 77 -8.87 1.87 -10.19
C ALA A 77 -8.15 3.06 -10.84
N PHE A 78 -6.85 2.94 -11.14
CA PHE A 78 -6.12 3.96 -11.89
C PHE A 78 -6.66 4.11 -13.31
N ASP A 79 -6.89 3.00 -14.01
CA ASP A 79 -7.43 3.00 -15.37
C ASP A 79 -8.84 3.60 -15.42
N ASP A 80 -9.69 3.28 -14.45
CA ASP A 80 -11.06 3.77 -14.35
C ASP A 80 -11.14 5.27 -14.04
N VAL A 81 -10.29 5.78 -13.14
CA VAL A 81 -10.37 7.16 -12.65
C VAL A 81 -9.50 8.12 -13.44
N HIS A 82 -8.34 7.66 -13.93
CA HIS A 82 -7.35 8.49 -14.59
C HIS A 82 -7.12 8.14 -16.07
N GLY A 83 -7.78 7.09 -16.57
CA GLY A 83 -7.64 6.58 -17.93
C GLY A 83 -6.43 5.67 -18.08
N ARG A 84 -6.44 4.83 -19.12
CA ARG A 84 -5.38 3.82 -19.40
C ARG A 84 -3.98 4.40 -19.63
N THR A 85 -3.87 5.69 -19.91
CA THR A 85 -2.59 6.40 -20.06
C THR A 85 -1.99 6.83 -18.71
N ALA A 86 -2.67 6.60 -17.59
CA ALA A 86 -2.15 6.87 -16.25
C ALA A 86 -0.82 6.16 -15.99
N SER A 87 -0.65 4.97 -16.54
CA SER A 87 0.60 4.18 -16.49
C SER A 87 1.82 4.89 -17.06
N GLN A 88 1.63 5.85 -17.97
CA GLN A 88 2.70 6.63 -18.60
C GLN A 88 3.12 7.86 -17.79
N ARG A 89 2.37 8.20 -16.72
CA ARG A 89 2.64 9.39 -15.91
C ARG A 89 3.82 9.17 -14.99
N THR A 90 4.60 10.22 -14.78
CA THR A 90 5.69 10.22 -13.81
C THR A 90 5.14 9.93 -12.40
N GLY A 91 5.77 8.99 -11.71
CA GLY A 91 5.37 8.57 -10.36
C GLY A 91 4.18 7.58 -10.30
N TYR A 92 3.65 7.11 -11.44
CA TYR A 92 2.62 6.07 -11.48
C TYR A 92 3.02 4.84 -10.65
N ARG A 93 4.23 4.32 -10.86
CA ARG A 93 4.75 3.17 -10.11
C ARG A 93 4.70 3.39 -8.59
N ALA A 94 5.11 4.56 -8.12
CA ALA A 94 5.09 4.87 -6.69
C ALA A 94 3.66 4.93 -6.15
N ALA A 95 2.76 5.62 -6.86
CA ALA A 95 1.35 5.70 -6.48
C ALA A 95 0.66 4.32 -6.49
N LEU A 96 0.99 3.46 -7.46
CA LEU A 96 0.49 2.09 -7.55
C LEU A 96 0.96 1.24 -6.36
N ILE A 97 2.24 1.33 -5.98
CA ILE A 97 2.77 0.65 -4.78
C ILE A 97 2.02 1.08 -3.53
N GLU A 98 1.83 2.38 -3.34
CA GLU A 98 1.17 2.88 -2.13
C GLU A 98 -0.30 2.48 -2.05
N LEU A 99 -1.04 2.55 -3.16
CA LEU A 99 -2.42 2.07 -3.20
C LEU A 99 -2.49 0.56 -2.97
N ALA A 100 -1.62 -0.22 -3.62
CA ALA A 100 -1.56 -1.67 -3.46
C ALA A 100 -1.25 -2.08 -2.01
N VAL A 101 -0.39 -1.34 -1.28
CA VAL A 101 -0.14 -1.58 0.15
C VAL A 101 -1.42 -1.46 0.97
N ILE A 102 -2.19 -0.40 0.73
CA ILE A 102 -3.43 -0.14 1.47
C ILE A 102 -4.46 -1.22 1.14
N LEU A 103 -4.65 -1.52 -0.15
CA LEU A 103 -5.61 -2.52 -0.59
C LEU A 103 -5.23 -3.91 -0.10
N HIS A 104 -3.95 -4.26 -0.07
CA HIS A 104 -3.52 -5.56 0.44
C HIS A 104 -3.83 -5.71 1.94
N ALA A 105 -3.58 -4.69 2.75
CA ALA A 105 -3.95 -4.71 4.16
C ALA A 105 -5.48 -4.88 4.34
N ALA A 106 -6.28 -4.19 3.54
CA ALA A 106 -7.75 -4.31 3.56
C ALA A 106 -8.23 -5.70 3.12
N VAL A 107 -7.70 -6.24 2.02
CA VAL A 107 -8.02 -7.58 1.52
C VAL A 107 -7.66 -8.63 2.57
N THR A 108 -6.46 -8.58 3.14
CA THR A 108 -6.03 -9.52 4.17
C THR A 108 -6.95 -9.45 5.39
N ALA A 109 -7.34 -8.25 5.85
CA ALA A 109 -8.30 -8.13 6.94
C ALA A 109 -9.69 -8.68 6.59
N SER A 110 -10.18 -8.45 5.37
CA SER A 110 -11.47 -8.97 4.91
C SER A 110 -11.47 -10.50 4.82
N VAL A 111 -10.34 -11.09 4.38
CA VAL A 111 -10.14 -12.53 4.39
C VAL A 111 -10.12 -13.08 5.82
N LEU A 112 -9.40 -12.45 6.75
CA LEU A 112 -9.39 -12.87 8.15
C LEU A 112 -10.79 -12.78 8.79
N GLU A 113 -11.54 -11.71 8.51
CA GLU A 113 -12.92 -11.57 8.97
C GLU A 113 -13.82 -12.70 8.44
N HIS A 114 -13.64 -13.09 7.18
CA HIS A 114 -14.37 -14.23 6.62
C HIS A 114 -13.91 -15.56 7.22
N THR A 115 -12.59 -15.81 7.33
CA THR A 115 -12.00 -17.04 7.85
C THR A 115 -12.42 -17.32 9.29
N PHE A 116 -12.47 -16.28 10.12
CA PHE A 116 -12.79 -16.43 11.53
C PHE A 116 -14.24 -16.12 11.84
N ARG A 117 -15.12 -15.89 10.86
CA ARG A 117 -16.52 -15.48 11.05
C ARG A 117 -17.26 -16.28 12.13
N ASP A 118 -17.10 -17.60 12.15
CA ASP A 118 -17.83 -18.46 13.10
C ASP A 118 -17.27 -18.38 14.53
N ALA A 119 -15.98 -18.04 14.66
CA ALA A 119 -15.35 -17.75 15.95
C ALA A 119 -15.48 -16.26 16.36
N ILE A 120 -15.66 -15.39 15.36
CA ILE A 120 -16.05 -13.99 15.44
C ILE A 120 -17.56 -13.96 15.69
N GLY A 121 -17.97 -14.31 16.90
CA GLY A 121 -19.24 -13.80 17.42
C GLY A 121 -19.17 -12.27 17.59
N GLU A 122 -20.05 -11.69 18.41
CA GLU A 122 -20.03 -10.24 18.70
C GLU A 122 -18.74 -9.73 19.39
N GLN A 123 -17.82 -10.60 19.78
CA GLN A 123 -16.71 -10.28 20.68
C GLN A 123 -15.34 -10.09 20.00
N LEU A 124 -15.17 -10.47 18.74
CA LEU A 124 -13.88 -10.39 18.04
C LEU A 124 -13.98 -9.52 16.79
N GLY A 125 -13.39 -8.33 16.82
CA GLY A 125 -13.30 -7.48 15.64
C GLY A 125 -12.11 -7.83 14.74
N VAL A 126 -12.21 -7.49 13.46
CA VAL A 126 -11.06 -7.45 12.54
C VAL A 126 -10.93 -6.05 11.98
N VAL A 127 -9.70 -5.52 11.96
CA VAL A 127 -9.41 -4.17 11.46
C VAL A 127 -8.11 -4.15 10.67
N TYR A 128 -7.92 -3.09 9.89
CA TYR A 128 -6.67 -2.84 9.18
C TYR A 128 -6.22 -1.39 9.27
N GLY A 129 -4.94 -1.17 8.99
CA GLY A 129 -4.36 0.16 8.81
C GLY A 129 -2.99 0.07 8.15
N VAL A 130 -2.43 1.21 7.76
CA VAL A 130 -1.07 1.26 7.21
C VAL A 130 -0.21 2.15 8.09
N TYR A 131 0.92 1.62 8.56
CA TYR A 131 1.95 2.41 9.22
C TYR A 131 2.70 3.25 8.18
N ASN A 132 2.58 4.56 8.28
CA ASN A 132 3.31 5.48 7.43
C ASN A 132 4.67 5.81 8.06
N LEU A 133 5.75 5.40 7.38
CA LEU A 133 7.13 5.60 7.80
C LEU A 133 7.53 7.08 7.88
N GLY A 134 6.86 7.95 7.12
CA GLY A 134 7.17 9.38 7.06
C GLY A 134 6.61 10.19 8.23
N ASN A 135 5.50 9.76 8.83
CA ASN A 135 4.86 10.46 9.96
C ASN A 135 4.73 9.59 11.23
N HIS A 136 5.18 8.33 11.19
CA HIS A 136 5.17 7.37 12.29
C HIS A 136 3.78 7.04 12.85
N ARG A 137 2.74 7.11 12.01
CA ARG A 137 1.35 6.88 12.43
C ARG A 137 0.73 5.73 11.63
N VAL A 138 -0.19 5.00 12.27
CA VAL A 138 -1.07 4.05 11.59
C VAL A 138 -2.31 4.80 11.13
N GLY A 139 -2.68 4.67 9.86
CA GLY A 139 -3.82 5.36 9.30
C GLY A 139 -4.12 4.98 7.86
N LEU A 140 -4.92 5.83 7.20
CA LEU A 140 -5.18 5.80 5.77
C LEU A 140 -5.14 7.21 5.17
N PRO A 141 -4.90 7.35 3.85
CA PRO A 141 -4.97 8.65 3.18
C PRO A 141 -6.35 9.31 3.33
N THR A 142 -6.37 10.62 3.54
CA THR A 142 -7.59 11.46 3.61
C THR A 142 -7.62 12.53 2.50
N GLU A 143 -8.81 13.08 2.24
CA GLU A 143 -9.05 14.12 1.22
C GLU A 143 -8.66 15.53 1.69
N GLN A 144 -8.34 15.72 2.97
CA GLN A 144 -8.11 17.05 3.53
C GLN A 144 -6.98 17.80 2.78
N ARG A 145 -7.35 18.95 2.21
CA ARG A 145 -6.42 19.91 1.59
C ARG A 145 -5.79 20.76 2.69
N GLY A 146 -4.47 20.61 2.87
CA GLY A 146 -3.68 21.35 3.87
C GLY A 146 -3.65 20.61 5.22
N GLY A 147 -2.50 20.05 5.57
CA GLY A 147 -2.28 19.22 6.77
C GLY A 147 -1.59 17.88 6.44
N ASP A 148 -1.37 17.05 7.46
CA ASP A 148 -0.92 15.67 7.27
C ASP A 148 -2.02 14.88 6.54
N HIS A 149 -1.76 14.40 5.32
CA HIS A 149 -2.74 13.78 4.41
C HIS A 149 -3.19 12.37 4.87
N TRP A 150 -3.12 12.09 6.17
CA TRP A 150 -3.38 10.78 6.77
C TRP A 150 -4.36 10.89 7.94
N GLN A 151 -5.49 10.22 7.83
CA GLN A 151 -6.39 9.98 8.96
C GLN A 151 -5.80 8.85 9.80
N SER A 152 -5.42 9.16 11.04
CA SER A 152 -4.93 8.15 11.99
C SER A 152 -6.04 7.23 12.46
N GLY A 153 -5.71 5.97 12.66
CA GLY A 153 -6.62 4.97 13.20
C GLY A 153 -6.52 3.63 12.50
N LEU A 154 -7.38 2.72 12.96
CA LEU A 154 -7.66 1.44 12.34
C LEU A 154 -9.07 1.49 11.76
N PHE A 155 -9.29 0.74 10.68
CA PHE A 155 -10.51 0.79 9.88
C PHE A 155 -11.09 -0.61 9.73
N ALA A 156 -12.41 -0.70 9.67
CA ALA A 156 -13.09 -1.95 9.37
C ALA A 156 -12.79 -2.41 7.93
N PRO A 157 -12.58 -3.72 7.69
CA PRO A 157 -12.48 -4.27 6.34
C PRO A 157 -13.79 -4.06 5.55
N PHE A 158 -13.74 -4.36 4.26
CA PHE A 158 -14.95 -4.44 3.45
C PHE A 158 -15.52 -5.86 3.53
N ASN A 159 -16.84 -5.97 3.46
CA ASN A 159 -17.56 -7.23 3.64
C ASN A 159 -18.55 -7.53 2.49
N GLU A 160 -18.74 -6.57 1.58
CA GLU A 160 -19.53 -6.75 0.37
C GLU A 160 -18.69 -7.30 -0.82
N PRO A 161 -19.31 -8.02 -1.77
CA PRO A 161 -18.63 -8.58 -2.95
C PRO A 161 -17.83 -7.54 -3.76
N ASP A 162 -18.38 -6.34 -3.94
CA ASP A 162 -17.75 -5.24 -4.68
C ASP A 162 -16.91 -4.31 -3.80
N GLY A 163 -16.73 -4.66 -2.51
CA GLY A 163 -16.10 -3.81 -1.52
C GLY A 163 -14.65 -3.42 -1.87
N LEU A 164 -13.90 -4.32 -2.48
CA LEU A 164 -12.53 -4.05 -2.95
C LEU A 164 -12.51 -2.98 -4.04
N VAL A 165 -13.43 -3.07 -5.01
CA VAL A 165 -13.55 -2.12 -6.12
C VAL A 165 -14.01 -0.74 -5.62
N ALA A 166 -15.00 -0.72 -4.73
CA ALA A 166 -15.47 0.52 -4.11
C ALA A 166 -14.35 1.20 -3.30
N LEU A 167 -13.59 0.43 -2.53
CA LEU A 167 -12.45 0.92 -1.75
C LEU A 167 -11.34 1.46 -2.64
N SER A 168 -10.95 0.73 -3.69
CA SER A 168 -9.87 1.15 -4.60
C SER A 168 -10.22 2.44 -5.34
N ARG A 169 -11.46 2.56 -5.87
CA ARG A 169 -11.96 3.77 -6.53
C ARG A 169 -11.98 4.99 -5.60
N ARG A 170 -12.32 4.80 -4.33
CA ARG A 170 -12.30 5.88 -3.33
C ARG A 170 -10.89 6.31 -2.97
N LEU A 171 -9.94 5.38 -2.88
CA LEU A 171 -8.57 5.69 -2.45
C LEU A 171 -7.69 6.25 -3.57
N VAL A 172 -7.89 5.83 -4.82
CA VAL A 172 -7.08 6.31 -5.96
C VAL A 172 -7.25 7.82 -6.21
N GLN A 173 -8.39 8.39 -5.79
CA GLN A 173 -8.67 9.83 -5.87
C GLN A 173 -7.90 10.65 -4.83
N LYS A 174 -7.34 10.01 -3.81
CA LYS A 174 -6.66 10.68 -2.69
C LYS A 174 -5.16 10.84 -2.99
N PRO A 175 -4.53 11.92 -2.50
CA PRO A 175 -3.09 12.08 -2.60
C PRO A 175 -2.38 11.09 -1.68
N VAL A 176 -1.99 9.95 -2.23
CA VAL A 176 -1.00 9.05 -1.64
C VAL A 176 0.38 9.72 -1.80
N HIS A 177 1.28 9.57 -0.84
CA HIS A 177 2.31 10.52 -0.42
C HIS A 177 3.06 11.29 -1.55
N ARG A 178 3.10 12.63 -1.45
CA ARG A 178 3.70 13.60 -2.40
C ARG A 178 5.24 13.59 -2.53
N ARG A 179 5.96 12.50 -2.25
CA ARG A 179 7.36 12.41 -2.65
C ARG A 179 7.44 11.79 -4.04
N SER A 180 7.13 12.59 -5.09
CA SER A 180 7.72 12.57 -6.46
C SER A 180 6.75 12.85 -7.62
N VAL A 181 5.43 12.99 -7.42
CA VAL A 181 4.54 13.39 -8.54
C VAL A 181 4.53 14.91 -8.66
N VAL A 182 5.53 15.47 -9.35
CA VAL A 182 5.39 16.80 -9.95
C VAL A 182 4.41 16.63 -11.11
N VAL A 183 3.13 16.87 -10.86
CA VAL A 183 2.19 17.19 -11.94
C VAL A 183 2.56 18.60 -12.40
N THR A 184 3.55 18.72 -13.27
CA THR A 184 3.67 19.91 -14.10
C THR A 184 2.46 19.91 -15.02
N THR A 185 1.42 20.65 -14.64
CA THR A 185 0.48 21.19 -15.61
C THR A 185 1.31 22.10 -16.52
N SER A 186 1.67 21.61 -17.69
CA SER A 186 2.34 22.41 -18.71
C SER A 186 1.39 23.52 -19.14
N ASN A 187 1.59 24.72 -18.61
CA ASN A 187 1.23 26.00 -19.22
C ASN A 187 2.05 27.09 -18.53
N GLY A 188 3.16 27.49 -19.15
CA GLY A 188 3.96 28.63 -18.72
C GLY A 188 5.45 28.43 -18.91
N ALA A 189 6.06 29.37 -19.63
CA ALA A 189 7.45 29.40 -20.08
C ALA A 189 8.51 29.06 -19.02
N PHE A 190 9.55 28.34 -19.46
CA PHE A 190 10.79 28.05 -18.73
C PHE A 190 11.59 29.36 -18.52
N PRO A 191 11.95 29.78 -17.29
CA PRO A 191 12.96 30.81 -17.10
C PRO A 191 14.37 30.19 -17.21
N PRO A 192 15.38 30.94 -17.70
CA PRO A 192 16.72 30.41 -17.88
C PRO A 192 17.40 30.09 -16.55
N ARG A 193 18.11 28.96 -16.52
CA ARG A 193 18.90 28.49 -15.37
C ARG A 193 20.00 29.50 -15.05
N ARG A 194 20.08 29.95 -13.80
CA ARG A 194 21.28 30.60 -13.26
C ARG A 194 22.36 29.55 -12.97
N PRO A 195 23.63 29.79 -13.29
CA PRO A 195 24.71 28.88 -12.95
C PRO A 195 24.95 28.86 -11.43
N LEU A 196 25.06 27.66 -10.86
CA LEU A 196 25.48 27.42 -9.48
C LEU A 196 26.98 27.72 -9.36
N THR A 197 27.35 28.81 -8.70
CA THR A 197 28.74 29.04 -8.27
C THR A 197 29.02 28.18 -7.04
N CYS A 198 29.94 27.23 -7.19
CA CYS A 198 30.52 26.43 -6.11
C CYS A 198 31.32 27.35 -5.17
N GLY A 199 30.83 27.55 -3.95
CA GLY A 199 31.53 28.31 -2.90
C GLY A 199 32.52 27.43 -2.14
N CYS A 200 33.66 27.09 -2.75
CA CYS A 200 34.82 26.59 -2.00
C CYS A 200 35.38 27.73 -1.14
N ARG A 201 35.20 27.68 0.19
CA ARG A 201 36.02 28.49 1.11
C ARG A 201 37.40 27.84 1.23
N ALA A 202 38.36 28.46 0.56
CA ALA A 202 39.77 28.18 0.76
C ALA A 202 40.21 28.63 2.16
N CYS A 203 40.97 27.77 2.84
CA CYS A 203 41.85 28.13 3.95
C CYS A 203 42.86 29.18 3.47
N VAL A 204 43.11 30.20 4.28
CA VAL A 204 44.33 31.03 4.19
C VAL A 204 44.88 31.20 5.61
N PRO A 205 46.20 31.00 5.83
CA PRO A 205 46.85 31.12 7.13
C PRO A 205 47.35 32.55 7.37
N ALA A 206 47.41 32.92 8.65
CA ALA A 206 48.36 33.87 9.22
C ALA A 206 48.47 33.59 10.72
#